data_AF-A0A9E3WCW1-F1
#
_entry.id   AF-A0A9E3WCW1-F1
#
_cell.length_a   1.000
_cell.length_b   1.000
_cell.length_c   1.000
_cell.angle_alpha   90.00
_cell.angle_beta   90.00
_cell.angle_gamma   90.00
#
_symmetry.space_group_name_H-M   'P 1'
#
loop_
_entity.id
_entity.type
_entity.pdbx_description
1 polymer ?
#
loop_
_entity_poly.entity_id
_entity_poly.type
_entity_poly.pdbx_seq_one_letter_code
_entity_poly.pdbx_strand_id
1 'polypeptide(L)'
;MRRWLLVVIMMGVLAAPVSAQMPGYCGQLSEADCALMHDGQRSLADMRDAVLNHAIYTIGDGLNIEISGRGRIVNQPFHANPEPVSLENVQADVTVTLDLADLPPALSSVKSVDAVHIRLIEGILYIDLDSLVPAEPTLHGWVSVDLKKSMPDTFDAEAAPPPSPVSEMASQIVTGLDVDQLVATFDPAVLNPFLTVAHTGDSFETKVDFAALYADPVFQAVLQEQLLNWWTRYGHPGEVTDEELAHLAAEMAAMFPEPVTVSSIRVDPETRTVRGIQSWTMFDFLIMVEAGLKGEPISQRLQSGMTLSVSFDDDPAFTPVVAPDNAQPITRDLLTKSPVLAFLFSFAVA
;
A
#
# COMPACT_ATOMS: atom_id res chain seq x y z
N MET A 1 2.03 3.45 20.66
CA MET A 1 2.32 4.49 19.65
C MET A 1 3.53 4.07 18.82
N ARG A 2 3.34 3.25 17.79
CA ARG A 2 4.33 2.88 16.76
C ARG A 2 3.57 2.35 15.54
N ARG A 3 3.09 3.23 14.67
CA ARG A 3 2.49 2.91 13.37
C ARG A 3 2.63 4.15 12.50
N TRP A 4 3.61 4.18 11.59
CA TRP A 4 3.66 5.04 10.39
C TRP A 4 4.67 4.36 9.44
N LEU A 5 4.17 3.87 8.29
CA LEU A 5 4.84 2.92 7.39
C LEU A 5 4.37 3.15 5.93
N LEU A 6 5.06 3.86 5.00
CA LEU A 6 4.43 4.14 3.69
C LEU A 6 5.18 4.57 2.40
N VAL A 7 6.51 4.73 2.27
CA VAL A 7 7.14 5.19 0.98
C VAL A 7 8.36 4.42 0.49
N VAL A 8 9.18 3.77 1.34
CA VAL A 8 10.08 2.72 0.79
C VAL A 8 9.24 1.54 0.37
N ILE A 9 8.09 1.34 1.04
CA ILE A 9 7.03 0.47 0.56
C ILE A 9 6.53 0.89 -0.82
N MET A 10 6.35 2.15 -1.22
CA MET A 10 5.78 2.40 -2.57
C MET A 10 6.68 1.97 -3.75
N MET A 11 8.00 1.86 -3.59
CA MET A 11 8.90 1.33 -4.63
C MET A 11 9.44 -0.07 -4.32
N GLY A 12 9.56 -0.44 -3.05
CA GLY A 12 9.78 -1.80 -2.61
C GLY A 12 8.56 -2.70 -2.80
N VAL A 13 7.34 -2.17 -2.79
CA VAL A 13 6.09 -2.87 -3.12
C VAL A 13 5.97 -3.11 -4.61
N LEU A 14 6.53 -2.23 -5.45
CA LEU A 14 6.71 -2.59 -6.86
C LEU A 14 7.59 -3.85 -6.96
N ALA A 15 8.63 -3.98 -6.14
CA ALA A 15 9.59 -5.09 -6.17
C ALA A 15 9.22 -6.32 -5.30
N ALA A 16 8.27 -6.22 -4.37
CA ALA A 16 7.73 -7.30 -3.55
C ALA A 16 6.32 -6.94 -3.04
N PRO A 17 5.20 -7.53 -3.51
CA PRO A 17 5.00 -8.50 -4.57
C PRO A 17 3.89 -8.04 -5.55
N VAL A 18 4.16 -7.10 -6.46
CA VAL A 18 3.29 -6.95 -7.64
C VAL A 18 3.31 -8.24 -8.50
N SER A 19 4.35 -9.07 -8.34
CA SER A 19 4.54 -10.36 -9.00
C SER A 19 4.11 -11.60 -8.18
N ALA A 20 3.74 -11.49 -6.89
CA ALA A 20 3.36 -12.68 -6.09
C ALA A 20 1.88 -12.78 -5.72
N GLN A 21 1.05 -11.75 -5.88
CA GLN A 21 -0.35 -11.81 -5.39
C GLN A 21 -1.30 -10.92 -6.22
N MET A 22 -1.35 -11.14 -7.54
CA MET A 22 -2.49 -10.66 -8.32
C MET A 22 -3.40 -11.83 -8.65
N PRO A 23 -4.72 -11.68 -8.44
CA PRO A 23 -5.59 -12.81 -8.33
C PRO A 23 -5.48 -13.77 -9.50
N GLY A 24 -5.17 -15.03 -9.17
CA GLY A 24 -5.42 -16.17 -10.04
C GLY A 24 -6.92 -16.32 -10.35
N TYR A 25 -7.76 -15.63 -9.59
CA TYR A 25 -9.20 -15.64 -9.72
C TYR A 25 -9.66 -14.77 -10.90
N CYS A 26 -10.21 -15.44 -11.92
CA CYS A 26 -10.83 -14.81 -13.07
C CYS A 26 -12.32 -14.57 -12.91
N GLY A 27 -12.93 -14.98 -11.80
CA GLY A 27 -14.37 -14.86 -11.56
C GLY A 27 -15.21 -15.31 -12.74
N GLN A 28 -15.93 -14.36 -13.36
CA GLN A 28 -16.86 -14.60 -14.47
C GLN A 28 -16.28 -14.21 -15.84
N LEU A 29 -14.98 -13.93 -15.93
CA LEU A 29 -14.32 -13.63 -17.21
C LEU A 29 -14.44 -14.81 -18.19
N SER A 30 -14.44 -14.50 -19.48
CA SER A 30 -14.30 -15.53 -20.51
C SER A 30 -12.93 -16.22 -20.41
N GLU A 31 -12.78 -17.42 -20.96
CA GLU A 31 -11.50 -18.12 -20.98
C GLU A 31 -10.40 -17.29 -21.68
N ALA A 32 -10.76 -16.56 -22.74
CA ALA A 32 -9.85 -15.68 -23.47
C ALA A 32 -9.42 -14.46 -22.63
N ASP A 33 -10.36 -13.83 -21.94
CA ASP A 33 -10.09 -12.67 -21.07
C ASP A 33 -9.27 -13.07 -19.86
N CYS A 34 -9.60 -14.20 -19.24
CA CYS A 34 -8.83 -14.78 -18.15
C CYS A 34 -7.39 -15.09 -18.58
N ALA A 35 -7.21 -15.69 -19.76
CA ALA A 35 -5.88 -15.94 -20.31
C ALA A 35 -5.10 -14.65 -20.58
N LEU A 36 -5.76 -13.60 -21.10
CA LEU A 36 -5.13 -12.30 -21.35
C LEU A 36 -4.70 -11.64 -20.03
N MET A 37 -5.55 -11.66 -19.00
CA MET A 37 -5.23 -11.14 -17.69
C MET A 37 -4.00 -11.86 -17.09
N HIS A 38 -3.97 -13.20 -17.14
CA HIS A 38 -2.83 -13.98 -16.66
C HIS A 38 -1.55 -13.77 -17.46
N ASP A 39 -1.64 -13.64 -18.79
CA ASP A 39 -0.49 -13.29 -19.62
C ASP A 39 0.08 -11.92 -19.24
N GLY A 40 -0.80 -10.94 -19.03
CA GLY A 40 -0.44 -9.63 -18.51
C GLY A 40 0.28 -9.74 -17.15
N GLN A 41 -0.32 -10.44 -16.18
CA GLN A 41 0.29 -10.64 -14.87
C GLN A 41 1.69 -11.28 -14.96
N ARG A 42 1.87 -12.28 -15.84
CA ARG A 42 3.19 -12.88 -16.09
C ARG A 42 4.19 -11.88 -16.66
N SER A 43 3.75 -10.98 -17.54
CA SER A 43 4.63 -9.96 -18.15
C SER A 43 5.26 -9.01 -17.12
N LEU A 44 4.65 -8.84 -15.95
CA LEU A 44 5.18 -7.98 -14.88
C LEU A 44 6.55 -8.43 -14.39
N ALA A 45 6.79 -9.74 -14.38
CA ALA A 45 8.08 -10.31 -14.00
C ALA A 45 9.22 -9.86 -14.92
N ASP A 46 8.90 -9.54 -16.17
CA ASP A 46 9.83 -9.12 -17.21
C ASP A 46 10.00 -7.59 -17.30
N MET A 47 9.19 -6.82 -16.56
CA MET A 47 9.27 -5.36 -16.58
C MET A 47 10.56 -4.86 -15.95
N ARG A 48 11.04 -3.72 -16.46
CA ARG A 48 12.30 -3.08 -16.00
C ARG A 48 12.09 -1.63 -15.58
N ASP A 49 11.12 -0.98 -16.23
CA ASP A 49 10.88 0.45 -16.12
C ASP A 49 9.41 0.64 -15.67
N ALA A 50 9.17 1.59 -14.76
CA ALA A 50 7.83 1.85 -14.22
C ALA A 50 7.63 3.34 -13.91
N VAL A 51 6.53 3.91 -14.40
CA VAL A 51 6.17 5.30 -14.11
C VAL A 51 5.11 5.31 -13.03
N LEU A 52 5.44 5.89 -11.88
CA LEU A 52 4.46 6.11 -10.83
C LEU A 52 3.66 7.38 -11.17
N ASN A 53 2.63 7.25 -11.99
CA ASN A 53 1.83 8.43 -12.36
C ASN A 53 1.31 9.17 -11.13
N HIS A 54 0.76 8.42 -10.17
CA HIS A 54 0.03 8.99 -9.06
C HIS A 54 -0.26 7.96 -7.96
N ALA A 55 0.05 8.27 -6.71
CA ALA A 55 -0.45 7.57 -5.54
C ALA A 55 -1.06 8.60 -4.59
N ILE A 56 -2.28 8.34 -4.14
CA ILE A 56 -2.95 9.15 -3.14
C ILE A 56 -3.04 8.33 -1.87
N TYR A 57 -2.53 8.90 -0.79
CA TYR A 57 -2.71 8.36 0.54
C TYR A 57 -3.52 9.34 1.37
N THR A 58 -4.66 8.90 1.88
CA THR A 58 -5.55 9.70 2.71
C THR A 58 -5.47 9.18 4.14
N ILE A 59 -5.13 10.05 5.08
CA ILE A 59 -5.17 9.77 6.53
C ILE A 59 -6.33 10.56 7.13
N GLY A 60 -7.41 9.85 7.47
CA GLY A 60 -8.60 10.47 8.03
C GLY A 60 -9.26 11.50 7.10
N ASP A 61 -9.77 12.58 7.66
CA ASP A 61 -10.64 13.57 7.01
C ASP A 61 -9.93 14.81 6.46
N GLY A 62 -8.60 14.90 6.51
CA GLY A 62 -7.94 16.13 6.04
C GLY A 62 -6.44 16.08 5.73
N LEU A 63 -5.77 14.92 5.82
CA LEU A 63 -4.41 14.78 5.33
C LEU A 63 -4.40 13.90 4.08
N ASN A 64 -4.24 14.54 2.92
CA ASN A 64 -3.97 13.86 1.67
C ASN A 64 -2.50 14.00 1.33
N ILE A 65 -1.85 12.86 1.08
CA ILE A 65 -0.49 12.80 0.57
C ILE A 65 -0.58 12.29 -0.86
N GLU A 66 -0.27 13.17 -1.79
CA GLU A 66 -0.17 12.85 -3.20
C GLU A 66 1.30 12.59 -3.54
N ILE A 67 1.56 11.50 -4.24
CA ILE A 67 2.89 11.11 -4.69
C ILE A 67 2.82 10.91 -6.19
N SER A 68 3.67 11.58 -6.93
CA SER A 68 3.83 11.36 -8.38
C SER A 68 5.30 11.26 -8.71
N GLY A 69 5.68 10.45 -9.69
CA GLY A 69 7.08 10.27 -9.98
C GLY A 69 7.36 9.23 -11.06
N ARG A 70 8.65 8.92 -11.21
CA ARG A 70 9.12 7.88 -12.12
C ARG A 70 10.19 7.06 -11.45
N GLY A 71 10.18 5.78 -11.73
CA GLY A 71 11.12 4.81 -11.18
C GLY A 71 11.67 3.89 -12.26
N ARG A 72 12.82 3.31 -11.98
CA ARG A 72 13.44 2.27 -12.79
C ARG A 72 14.15 1.30 -11.89
N ILE A 73 14.00 0.02 -12.20
CA ILE A 73 14.81 -1.04 -11.61
C ILE A 73 15.81 -1.51 -12.67
N VAL A 74 17.08 -1.23 -12.43
CA VAL A 74 18.14 -1.51 -13.39
C VAL A 74 18.68 -2.93 -13.16
N ASN A 75 18.65 -3.80 -14.18
CA ASN A 75 19.29 -5.12 -14.13
C ASN A 75 18.78 -6.10 -13.06
N GLN A 76 17.56 -5.96 -12.54
CA GLN A 76 16.92 -6.98 -11.70
C GLN A 76 15.53 -7.34 -12.25
N PRO A 77 15.22 -8.63 -12.47
CA PRO A 77 13.86 -9.07 -12.70
C PRO A 77 12.99 -8.80 -11.47
N PHE A 78 11.71 -8.53 -11.67
CA PHE A 78 10.72 -8.60 -10.59
C PHE A 78 10.51 -10.08 -10.22
N HIS A 79 11.35 -10.63 -9.36
CA HIS A 79 11.19 -12.01 -8.90
C HIS A 79 9.92 -12.12 -8.04
N ALA A 80 9.11 -13.15 -8.28
CA ALA A 80 7.91 -13.49 -7.50
C ALA A 80 8.22 -14.08 -6.10
N ASN A 81 9.49 -14.06 -5.68
CA ASN A 81 9.92 -14.62 -4.41
C ASN A 81 10.17 -13.48 -3.41
N PRO A 82 9.74 -13.60 -2.14
CA PRO A 82 9.84 -12.55 -1.13
C PRO A 82 11.26 -12.39 -0.57
N GLU A 83 12.27 -12.43 -1.44
CA GLU A 83 13.60 -12.00 -1.04
C GLU A 83 13.57 -10.48 -0.81
N PRO A 84 14.27 -9.98 0.23
CA PRO A 84 14.30 -8.55 0.51
C PRO A 84 14.79 -7.79 -0.72
N VAL A 85 13.98 -6.83 -1.16
CA VAL A 85 14.26 -6.01 -2.35
C VAL A 85 15.63 -5.36 -2.18
N SER A 86 16.54 -5.72 -3.08
CA SER A 86 17.85 -5.10 -3.16
C SER A 86 17.70 -3.67 -3.68
N LEU A 87 17.97 -2.68 -2.82
CA LEU A 87 17.94 -1.27 -3.22
C LEU A 87 19.12 -0.88 -4.13
N GLU A 88 20.06 -1.79 -4.41
CA GLU A 88 21.30 -1.51 -5.14
C GLU A 88 21.09 -1.11 -6.61
N ASN A 89 19.88 -1.27 -7.11
CA ASN A 89 19.53 -1.09 -8.52
C ASN A 89 18.28 -0.24 -8.74
N VAL A 90 17.75 0.37 -7.67
CA VAL A 90 16.57 1.22 -7.74
C VAL A 90 16.99 2.65 -8.02
N GLN A 91 16.41 3.24 -9.07
CA GLN A 91 16.51 4.66 -9.39
C GLN A 91 15.11 5.26 -9.42
N ALA A 92 14.86 6.27 -8.60
CA ALA A 92 13.56 6.90 -8.48
C ALA A 92 13.69 8.41 -8.35
N ASP A 93 12.80 9.12 -9.02
CA ASP A 93 12.62 10.56 -8.88
C ASP A 93 11.14 10.83 -8.66
N VAL A 94 10.81 11.29 -7.46
CA VAL A 94 9.45 11.38 -6.95
C VAL A 94 9.19 12.77 -6.41
N THR A 95 8.01 13.27 -6.66
CA THR A 95 7.45 14.46 -6.03
C THR A 95 6.37 14.03 -5.07
N VAL A 96 6.52 14.42 -3.81
CA VAL A 96 5.52 14.21 -2.76
C VAL A 96 4.86 15.54 -2.46
N THR A 97 3.60 15.67 -2.80
CA THR A 97 2.76 16.81 -2.43
C THR A 97 1.98 16.45 -1.18
N LEU A 98 2.04 17.33 -0.19
CA LEU A 98 1.36 17.16 1.08
C LEU A 98 0.25 18.21 1.14
N ASP A 99 -1.00 17.78 1.00
CA ASP A 99 -2.13 18.65 1.34
C ASP A 99 -2.33 18.62 2.85
N LEU A 100 -1.82 19.67 3.48
CA LEU A 100 -1.69 19.82 4.92
C LEU A 100 -2.83 20.64 5.54
N ALA A 101 -3.98 20.70 4.85
CA ALA A 101 -5.15 21.46 5.29
C ALA A 101 -5.51 21.19 6.77
N ASP A 102 -5.33 19.95 7.25
CA ASP A 102 -5.55 19.55 8.64
C ASP A 102 -4.36 18.80 9.27
N LEU A 103 -3.27 19.52 9.54
CA LEU A 103 -2.09 18.93 10.19
C LEU A 103 -2.35 18.51 11.65
N PRO A 104 -1.79 17.35 12.06
CA PRO A 104 -1.64 17.04 13.47
C PRO A 104 -0.88 18.18 14.19
N PRO A 105 -1.22 18.51 15.46
CA PRO A 105 -0.58 19.62 16.19
C PRO A 105 0.95 19.56 16.23
N ALA A 106 1.53 18.36 16.19
CA ALA A 106 2.98 18.14 16.16
C ALA A 106 3.68 18.64 14.89
N LEU A 107 2.93 18.82 13.80
CA LEU A 107 3.41 19.29 12.51
C LEU A 107 2.94 20.73 12.20
N SER A 108 2.16 21.36 13.10
CA SER A 108 1.60 22.71 12.93
C SER A 108 2.61 23.83 12.67
N SER A 109 3.91 23.58 12.88
CA SER A 109 5.00 24.50 12.51
C SER A 109 5.30 24.52 11.00
N VAL A 110 4.84 23.51 10.26
CA VAL A 110 4.91 23.42 8.80
C VAL A 110 3.66 24.11 8.25
N LYS A 111 3.83 25.25 7.56
CA LYS A 111 2.69 26.11 7.18
C LYS A 111 2.05 25.68 5.86
N SER A 112 2.83 25.08 4.98
CA SER A 112 2.39 24.38 3.78
C SER A 112 3.62 23.69 3.19
N VAL A 113 3.42 22.54 2.54
CA VAL A 113 4.44 21.93 1.69
C VAL A 113 3.79 21.72 0.35
N ASP A 114 4.04 22.64 -0.58
CA ASP A 114 3.44 22.54 -1.91
C ASP A 114 3.94 21.27 -2.62
N ALA A 115 5.23 20.95 -2.47
CA ALA A 115 5.85 19.71 -2.92
C ALA A 115 7.20 19.47 -2.22
N VAL A 116 7.57 18.21 -2.00
CA VAL A 116 8.93 17.78 -1.64
C VAL A 116 9.45 16.90 -2.75
N HIS A 117 10.62 17.24 -3.28
CA HIS A 117 11.30 16.38 -4.22
C HIS A 117 12.16 15.35 -3.47
N ILE A 118 11.96 14.07 -3.83
CA ILE A 118 12.64 12.93 -3.23
C ILE A 118 13.26 12.10 -4.35
N ARG A 119 14.51 11.68 -4.17
CA ARG A 119 15.17 10.72 -5.06
C ARG A 119 15.64 9.51 -4.29
N LEU A 120 15.52 8.32 -4.86
CA LEU A 120 16.12 7.10 -4.33
C LEU A 120 17.09 6.56 -5.38
N ILE A 121 18.37 6.49 -5.04
CA ILE A 121 19.41 6.05 -5.98
C ILE A 121 20.31 5.08 -5.25
N GLU A 122 20.34 3.83 -5.70
CA GLU A 122 21.23 2.78 -5.19
C GLU A 122 21.16 2.61 -3.66
N GLY A 123 19.97 2.79 -3.08
CA GLY A 123 19.72 2.69 -1.64
C GLY A 123 20.08 3.93 -0.83
N ILE A 124 20.32 5.08 -1.48
CA ILE A 124 20.46 6.38 -0.84
C ILE A 124 19.22 7.22 -1.14
N LEU A 125 18.55 7.68 -0.08
CA LEU A 125 17.42 8.59 -0.15
C LEU A 125 17.92 10.03 -0.12
N TYR A 126 17.53 10.83 -1.11
CA TYR A 126 17.80 12.25 -1.20
C TYR A 126 16.50 13.03 -1.04
N ILE A 127 16.52 14.06 -0.20
CA ILE A 127 15.35 14.92 0.06
C ILE A 127 15.75 16.37 -0.20
N ASP A 128 14.99 17.09 -1.02
CA ASP A 128 15.20 18.51 -1.25
C ASP A 128 14.50 19.33 -0.15
N LEU A 129 15.29 19.96 0.72
CA LEU A 129 14.75 20.78 1.81
C LEU A 129 14.46 22.21 1.39
N ASP A 130 14.98 22.67 0.25
CA ASP A 130 14.68 24.02 -0.26
C ASP A 130 13.23 24.12 -0.74
N SER A 131 12.60 22.98 -1.03
CA SER A 131 11.19 22.87 -1.39
C SER A 131 10.23 22.93 -0.18
N LEU A 132 10.74 22.91 1.06
CA LEU A 132 9.93 22.98 2.28
C LEU A 132 9.67 24.43 2.73
N VAL A 133 8.45 24.71 3.20
CA VAL A 133 8.07 26.05 3.72
C VAL A 133 7.55 25.97 5.18
N PRO A 134 8.20 26.63 6.15
CA PRO A 134 9.48 27.32 6.05
C PRO A 134 10.65 26.32 5.92
N ALA A 135 11.70 26.72 5.21
CA ALA A 135 12.93 25.93 5.10
C ALA A 135 13.52 25.65 6.50
N GLU A 136 14.11 24.47 6.68
CA GLU A 136 14.79 24.10 7.91
C GLU A 136 15.93 25.10 8.21
N PRO A 137 15.99 25.74 9.40
CA PRO A 137 16.92 26.84 9.65
C PRO A 137 18.40 26.47 9.57
N THR A 138 18.72 25.18 9.68
CA THR A 138 20.09 24.67 9.73
C THR A 138 20.44 23.74 8.58
N LEU A 139 19.47 23.39 7.73
CA LEU A 139 19.66 22.45 6.63
C LEU A 139 19.03 23.03 5.36
N HIS A 140 19.84 23.14 4.31
CA HIS A 140 19.46 23.72 3.03
C HIS A 140 19.93 22.83 1.89
N GLY A 141 19.21 22.88 0.77
CA GLY A 141 19.43 22.06 -0.40
C GLY A 141 19.10 20.59 -0.16
N TRP A 142 19.77 19.73 -0.92
CA TRP A 142 19.61 18.30 -0.83
C TRP A 142 20.26 17.75 0.43
N VAL A 143 19.53 16.88 1.13
CA VAL A 143 20.09 16.02 2.17
C VAL A 143 20.06 14.57 1.71
N SER A 144 20.98 13.74 2.22
CA SER A 144 21.04 12.31 1.89
C SER A 144 21.02 11.43 3.13
N VAL A 145 20.28 10.32 3.05
CA VAL A 145 20.27 9.23 4.01
C VAL A 145 20.64 7.94 3.31
N ASP A 146 21.70 7.29 3.79
CA ASP A 146 22.05 5.95 3.35
C ASP A 146 21.06 4.96 4.00
N LEU A 147 20.08 4.49 3.22
CA LEU A 147 19.07 3.58 3.72
C LEU A 147 19.66 2.22 4.04
N LYS A 148 20.65 1.75 3.26
CA LYS A 148 21.32 0.47 3.51
C LYS A 148 22.00 0.46 4.88
N LYS A 149 22.66 1.56 5.26
CA LYS A 149 23.28 1.69 6.58
C LYS A 149 22.27 1.95 7.71
N SER A 150 21.11 2.50 7.37
CA SER A 150 20.08 2.89 8.35
C SER A 150 19.11 1.75 8.64
N MET A 151 18.90 0.87 7.67
CA MET A 151 18.25 -0.42 7.84
C MET A 151 19.21 -1.35 8.58
N PRO A 152 18.74 -2.16 9.53
CA PRO A 152 19.58 -3.18 10.13
C PRO A 152 20.10 -4.13 9.03
N ASP A 153 21.40 -4.49 9.08
CA ASP A 153 22.11 -5.38 8.12
C ASP A 153 21.38 -6.71 7.87
N THR A 154 20.44 -7.03 8.74
CA THR A 154 19.54 -8.15 8.68
C THR A 154 18.16 -7.65 9.12
N PHE A 155 17.23 -7.45 8.18
CA PHE A 155 15.96 -8.16 8.35
C PHE A 155 16.33 -9.64 8.21
N ASP A 156 16.94 -10.21 9.25
CA ASP A 156 17.16 -11.65 9.32
C ASP A 156 15.73 -12.17 9.26
N ALA A 157 15.30 -12.76 8.15
CA ALA A 157 13.98 -13.38 8.11
C ALA A 157 13.82 -14.43 9.23
N GLU A 158 14.95 -14.91 9.77
CA GLU A 158 15.07 -15.78 10.93
C GLU A 158 15.02 -15.07 12.31
N ALA A 159 15.34 -13.77 12.40
CA ALA A 159 15.41 -13.00 13.65
C ALA A 159 14.48 -11.78 13.70
N ALA A 160 13.86 -11.42 12.58
CA ALA A 160 12.58 -10.75 12.59
C ALA A 160 11.70 -11.61 13.52
N PRO A 161 11.15 -11.05 14.61
CA PRO A 161 10.10 -11.77 15.30
C PRO A 161 9.10 -12.16 14.19
N PRO A 162 8.62 -13.42 14.15
CA PRO A 162 7.63 -13.81 13.15
C PRO A 162 6.62 -12.69 13.08
N PRO A 163 6.25 -12.23 11.86
CA PRO A 163 5.40 -11.05 11.66
C PRO A 163 4.38 -11.09 12.76
N SER A 164 4.33 -10.03 13.59
CA SER A 164 3.57 -10.12 14.84
C SER A 164 2.21 -10.73 14.46
N PRO A 165 1.68 -11.74 15.16
CA PRO A 165 0.55 -12.48 14.61
C PRO A 165 -0.63 -11.57 14.23
N VAL A 166 -0.72 -10.37 14.81
CA VAL A 166 -1.57 -9.25 14.36
C VAL A 166 -1.36 -8.85 12.89
N SER A 167 -0.12 -8.72 12.40
CA SER A 167 0.23 -8.41 11.00
C SER A 167 -0.06 -9.56 10.03
N GLU A 168 0.09 -10.81 10.47
CA GLU A 168 -0.26 -12.02 9.70
C GLU A 168 -1.77 -12.26 9.62
N MET A 169 -2.53 -11.75 10.61
CA MET A 169 -3.99 -11.81 10.65
C MET A 169 -4.65 -10.53 10.11
N ALA A 170 -3.99 -9.37 10.20
CA ALA A 170 -4.42 -8.12 9.56
C ALA A 170 -4.42 -8.23 8.03
N SER A 171 -3.53 -9.05 7.47
CA SER A 171 -3.58 -9.42 6.06
C SER A 171 -4.78 -10.30 5.77
N GLN A 172 -5.11 -11.27 6.64
CA GLN A 172 -6.22 -12.22 6.47
C GLN A 172 -7.61 -11.58 6.46
N ILE A 173 -7.77 -10.44 7.10
CA ILE A 173 -9.02 -9.69 7.07
C ILE A 173 -8.94 -8.69 5.92
N VAL A 174 -9.98 -8.67 5.09
CA VAL A 174 -10.02 -7.96 3.80
C VAL A 174 -9.78 -6.46 3.96
N THR A 175 -8.51 -6.05 3.91
CA THR A 175 -8.09 -4.64 3.85
C THR A 175 -8.22 -4.05 2.45
N GLY A 176 -8.67 -4.84 1.46
CA GLY A 176 -8.65 -4.50 0.04
C GLY A 176 -7.35 -4.90 -0.68
N LEU A 177 -6.29 -5.28 0.05
CA LEU A 177 -4.98 -5.61 -0.56
C LEU A 177 -4.82 -7.04 -1.05
N ASP A 178 -5.54 -8.01 -0.46
CA ASP A 178 -5.21 -9.42 -0.66
C ASP A 178 -6.45 -10.25 -1.04
N VAL A 179 -6.93 -10.04 -2.27
CA VAL A 179 -8.00 -10.86 -2.87
C VAL A 179 -7.57 -12.33 -2.99
N ASP A 180 -6.28 -12.60 -3.17
CA ASP A 180 -5.76 -13.98 -3.21
C ASP A 180 -5.89 -14.68 -1.87
N GLN A 181 -5.62 -13.98 -0.78
CA GLN A 181 -5.82 -14.52 0.56
C GLN A 181 -7.29 -14.80 0.84
N LEU A 182 -8.20 -13.95 0.36
CA LEU A 182 -9.63 -14.27 0.36
C LEU A 182 -9.89 -15.59 -0.38
N VAL A 183 -9.44 -15.71 -1.62
CA VAL A 183 -9.64 -16.90 -2.47
C VAL A 183 -8.96 -18.15 -1.90
N ALA A 184 -7.84 -18.01 -1.18
CA ALA A 184 -7.17 -19.09 -0.50
C ALA A 184 -7.88 -19.52 0.79
N THR A 185 -8.61 -18.61 1.42
CA THR A 185 -9.31 -18.85 2.71
C THR A 185 -10.70 -19.43 2.49
N PHE A 186 -11.41 -18.96 1.46
CA PHE A 186 -12.79 -19.33 1.19
C PHE A 186 -12.92 -20.17 -0.08
N ASP A 187 -13.90 -21.08 -0.10
CA ASP A 187 -14.29 -21.74 -1.34
C ASP A 187 -14.72 -20.67 -2.37
N PRO A 188 -14.25 -20.73 -3.63
CA PRO A 188 -14.67 -19.80 -4.67
C PRO A 188 -16.19 -19.66 -4.78
N ALA A 189 -16.98 -20.71 -4.54
CA ALA A 189 -18.44 -20.65 -4.55
C ALA A 189 -19.02 -19.71 -3.48
N VAL A 190 -18.32 -19.53 -2.36
CA VAL A 190 -18.69 -18.59 -1.29
C VAL A 190 -18.34 -17.15 -1.68
N LEU A 191 -17.23 -16.94 -2.39
CA LEU A 191 -16.78 -15.59 -2.78
C LEU A 191 -17.42 -15.07 -4.05
N ASN A 192 -17.77 -15.94 -5.00
CA ASN A 192 -18.34 -15.57 -6.31
C ASN A 192 -19.51 -14.56 -6.23
N PRO A 193 -20.42 -14.60 -5.23
CA PRO A 193 -21.48 -13.61 -5.10
C PRO A 193 -20.99 -12.20 -4.74
N PHE A 194 -19.82 -12.09 -4.12
CA PHE A 194 -19.30 -10.84 -3.53
C PHE A 194 -18.08 -10.30 -4.28
N LEU A 195 -17.38 -11.15 -5.03
CA LEU A 195 -16.15 -10.82 -5.75
C LEU A 195 -16.37 -10.93 -7.26
N THR A 196 -16.34 -9.80 -7.94
CA THR A 196 -16.49 -9.73 -9.40
C THR A 196 -15.19 -9.32 -10.04
N VAL A 197 -14.80 -10.02 -11.10
CA VAL A 197 -13.75 -9.58 -12.04
C VAL A 197 -14.39 -9.30 -13.38
N ALA A 198 -14.22 -8.08 -13.88
CA ALA A 198 -14.82 -7.64 -15.15
C ALA A 198 -13.77 -7.04 -16.08
N HIS A 199 -13.90 -7.32 -17.37
CA HIS A 199 -13.12 -6.68 -18.42
C HIS A 199 -13.85 -5.41 -18.88
N THR A 200 -13.25 -4.25 -18.66
CA THR A 200 -13.81 -2.93 -18.98
C THR A 200 -12.82 -2.15 -19.85
N GLY A 201 -13.00 -2.18 -21.17
CA GLY A 201 -12.10 -1.48 -22.09
C GLY A 201 -10.78 -2.23 -22.26
N ASP A 202 -9.70 -1.68 -21.71
CA ASP A 202 -8.36 -2.28 -21.67
C ASP A 202 -7.95 -2.75 -20.25
N SER A 203 -8.89 -2.71 -19.30
CA SER A 203 -8.65 -3.02 -17.89
C SER A 203 -9.45 -4.22 -17.38
N PHE A 204 -8.84 -4.95 -16.45
CA PHE A 204 -9.48 -5.98 -15.64
C PHE A 204 -9.68 -5.42 -14.24
N GLU A 205 -10.93 -5.20 -13.84
CA GLU A 205 -11.30 -4.63 -12.54
C GLU A 205 -11.79 -5.72 -11.60
N THR A 206 -11.20 -5.78 -10.41
CA THR A 206 -11.69 -6.60 -9.31
C THR A 206 -12.49 -5.75 -8.34
N LYS A 207 -13.75 -6.11 -8.13
CA LYS A 207 -14.70 -5.43 -7.24
C LYS A 207 -15.13 -6.34 -6.11
N VAL A 208 -15.20 -5.78 -4.90
CA VAL A 208 -15.69 -6.46 -3.70
C VAL A 208 -16.94 -5.76 -3.19
N ASP A 209 -18.03 -6.52 -3.06
CA ASP A 209 -19.24 -6.10 -2.35
C ASP A 209 -19.05 -6.37 -0.84
N PHE A 210 -18.43 -5.41 -0.16
CA PHE A 210 -18.18 -5.50 1.28
C PHE A 210 -19.49 -5.59 2.09
N ALA A 211 -20.55 -4.91 1.66
CA ALA A 211 -21.84 -4.94 2.35
C ALA A 211 -22.43 -6.36 2.36
N ALA A 212 -22.49 -6.99 1.19
CA ALA A 212 -23.01 -8.34 1.05
C ALA A 212 -22.08 -9.39 1.67
N LEU A 213 -20.76 -9.24 1.53
CA LEU A 213 -19.77 -10.14 2.12
C LEU A 213 -19.89 -10.19 3.65
N TYR A 214 -19.95 -9.02 4.31
CA TYR A 214 -20.02 -8.95 5.77
C TYR A 214 -21.39 -9.36 6.33
N ALA A 215 -22.44 -9.35 5.52
CA ALA A 215 -23.76 -9.87 5.86
C ALA A 215 -23.89 -11.39 5.66
N ASP A 216 -22.93 -12.04 5.01
CA ASP A 216 -23.00 -13.46 4.70
C ASP A 216 -22.68 -14.34 5.94
N PRO A 217 -23.55 -15.30 6.31
CA PRO A 217 -23.34 -16.13 7.50
C PRO A 217 -22.08 -17.01 7.45
N VAL A 218 -21.66 -17.45 6.25
CA VAL A 218 -20.45 -18.28 6.11
C VAL A 218 -19.22 -17.42 6.32
N PHE A 219 -19.20 -16.22 5.73
CA PHE A 219 -18.14 -15.26 5.99
C PHE A 219 -18.08 -14.84 7.47
N GLN A 220 -19.22 -14.54 8.08
CA GLN A 220 -19.31 -14.17 9.50
C GLN A 220 -18.78 -15.28 10.42
N ALA A 221 -19.06 -16.55 10.14
CA ALA A 221 -18.55 -17.66 10.93
C ALA A 221 -17.02 -17.75 10.87
N VAL A 222 -16.42 -17.57 9.68
CA VAL A 222 -14.95 -17.54 9.53
C VAL A 222 -14.36 -16.32 10.23
N LEU A 223 -14.96 -15.14 10.04
CA LEU A 223 -14.52 -13.91 10.69
C LEU A 223 -14.57 -14.05 12.23
N GLN A 224 -15.64 -14.63 12.76
CA GLN A 224 -15.79 -14.93 14.18
C GLN A 224 -14.69 -15.85 14.70
N GLU A 225 -14.38 -16.94 13.98
CA GLU A 225 -13.29 -17.84 14.35
C GLU A 225 -11.93 -17.11 14.37
N GLN A 226 -11.65 -16.31 13.34
CA GLN A 226 -10.41 -15.53 13.26
C GLN A 226 -10.28 -14.53 14.41
N LEU A 227 -11.36 -13.83 14.74
CA LEU A 227 -11.39 -12.87 15.84
C LEU A 227 -11.27 -13.54 17.21
N LEU A 228 -11.92 -14.69 17.42
CA LEU A 228 -11.79 -15.46 18.66
C LEU A 228 -10.38 -16.00 18.85
N ASN A 229 -9.76 -16.50 17.79
CA ASN A 229 -8.36 -16.94 17.80
C ASN A 229 -7.42 -15.76 18.12
N TRP A 230 -7.71 -14.58 17.59
CA TRP A 230 -6.99 -13.35 17.90
C TRP A 230 -7.11 -12.97 19.38
N TRP A 231 -8.34 -12.85 19.88
CA TRP A 231 -8.63 -12.46 21.27
C TRP A 231 -8.05 -13.41 22.31
N THR A 232 -8.20 -14.72 22.09
CA THR A 232 -7.62 -15.76 22.95
C THR A 232 -6.10 -15.61 23.04
N ARG A 233 -5.44 -15.30 21.92
CA ARG A 233 -3.99 -15.20 21.83
C ARG A 233 -3.43 -13.92 22.46
N TYR A 234 -4.20 -12.83 22.49
CA TYR A 234 -3.78 -11.53 23.04
C TYR A 234 -4.34 -11.22 24.43
N GLY A 235 -4.98 -12.19 25.09
CA GLY A 235 -5.44 -12.04 26.48
C GLY A 235 -6.65 -11.13 26.64
N HIS A 236 -7.47 -11.01 25.59
CA HIS A 236 -8.76 -10.35 25.63
C HIS A 236 -9.85 -11.42 25.77
N PRO A 237 -10.39 -11.70 26.97
CA PRO A 237 -11.50 -12.63 27.09
C PRO A 237 -12.79 -11.95 26.61
N GLY A 238 -13.19 -12.26 25.39
CA GLY A 238 -14.47 -11.82 24.82
C GLY A 238 -15.03 -12.91 23.90
N GLU A 239 -16.34 -13.07 23.91
CA GLU A 239 -17.06 -13.80 22.86
C GLU A 239 -17.46 -12.81 21.78
N VAL A 240 -17.30 -13.16 20.51
CA VAL A 240 -17.89 -12.38 19.41
C VAL A 240 -19.33 -12.88 19.28
N THR A 241 -20.32 -12.01 19.46
CA THR A 241 -21.73 -12.39 19.37
C THR A 241 -22.31 -12.14 17.97
N ASP A 242 -23.42 -12.81 17.65
CA ASP A 242 -24.15 -12.60 16.40
C ASP A 242 -24.65 -11.15 16.26
N GLU A 243 -25.00 -10.49 17.38
CA GLU A 243 -25.43 -9.09 17.41
C GLU A 243 -24.29 -8.15 17.01
N GLU A 244 -23.08 -8.41 17.50
CA GLU A 244 -21.88 -7.63 17.18
C GLU A 244 -21.48 -7.80 15.70
N LEU A 245 -21.62 -9.02 15.15
CA LEU A 245 -21.38 -9.28 13.73
C LEU A 245 -22.46 -8.63 12.85
N ALA A 246 -23.72 -8.64 13.27
CA ALA A 246 -24.81 -7.96 12.57
C ALA A 246 -24.62 -6.43 12.57
N HIS A 247 -24.18 -5.85 13.69
CA HIS A 247 -23.82 -4.43 13.76
C HIS A 247 -22.65 -4.10 12.83
N LEU A 248 -21.58 -4.90 12.86
CA LEU A 248 -20.44 -4.74 11.95
C LEU A 248 -20.88 -4.79 10.48
N ALA A 249 -21.74 -5.73 10.10
CA ALA A 249 -22.28 -5.83 8.75
C ALA A 249 -23.08 -4.57 8.34
N ALA A 250 -23.90 -4.03 9.26
CA ALA A 250 -24.64 -2.80 9.03
C ALA A 250 -23.72 -1.59 8.84
N GLU A 251 -22.65 -1.47 9.64
CA GLU A 251 -21.66 -0.40 9.48
C GLU A 251 -20.88 -0.52 8.17
N MET A 252 -20.49 -1.74 7.77
CA MET A 252 -19.84 -1.97 6.47
C MET A 252 -20.76 -1.62 5.31
N ALA A 253 -22.05 -1.95 5.38
CA ALA A 253 -23.03 -1.57 4.37
C ALA A 253 -23.29 -0.06 4.31
N ALA A 254 -23.23 0.64 5.46
CA ALA A 254 -23.35 2.09 5.51
C ALA A 254 -22.12 2.78 4.89
N MET A 255 -20.94 2.18 5.03
CA MET A 255 -19.67 2.71 4.55
C MET A 255 -19.42 2.43 3.06
N PHE A 256 -19.74 1.21 2.63
CA PHE A 256 -19.55 0.73 1.27
C PHE A 256 -20.89 0.25 0.72
N PRO A 257 -21.82 1.17 0.41
CA PRO A 257 -23.15 0.81 -0.08
C PRO A 257 -23.12 0.19 -1.48
N GLU A 258 -22.01 0.33 -2.19
CA GLU A 258 -21.78 -0.20 -3.54
C GLU A 258 -20.46 -0.98 -3.57
N PRO A 259 -20.31 -1.95 -4.51
CA PRO A 259 -19.06 -2.68 -4.67
C PRO A 259 -17.87 -1.76 -4.94
N VAL A 260 -16.77 -1.99 -4.23
CA VAL A 260 -15.55 -1.18 -4.31
C VAL A 260 -14.56 -1.84 -5.25
N THR A 261 -14.01 -1.08 -6.20
CA THR A 261 -12.86 -1.53 -7.02
C THR A 261 -11.62 -1.57 -6.14
N VAL A 262 -11.19 -2.77 -5.78
CA VAL A 262 -10.00 -2.99 -4.93
C VAL A 262 -8.73 -3.11 -5.76
N SER A 263 -8.84 -3.57 -7.00
CA SER A 263 -7.72 -3.60 -7.94
C SER A 263 -8.19 -3.44 -9.39
N SER A 264 -7.31 -2.87 -10.22
CA SER A 264 -7.45 -2.80 -11.66
C SER A 264 -6.11 -3.05 -12.33
N ILE A 265 -6.09 -3.87 -13.38
CA ILE A 265 -4.89 -4.15 -14.18
C ILE A 265 -5.22 -3.78 -15.63
N ARG A 266 -4.48 -2.85 -16.21
CA ARG A 266 -4.54 -2.55 -17.65
C ARG A 266 -3.59 -3.44 -18.43
N VAL A 267 -4.10 -4.17 -19.41
CA VAL A 267 -3.30 -5.07 -20.26
C VAL A 267 -3.49 -4.68 -21.71
N ASP A 268 -2.38 -4.50 -22.42
CA ASP A 268 -2.38 -4.32 -23.86
C ASP A 268 -2.77 -5.65 -24.54
N PRO A 269 -3.90 -5.73 -25.26
CA PRO A 269 -4.38 -6.98 -25.83
C PRO A 269 -3.49 -7.53 -26.95
N GLU A 270 -2.70 -6.67 -27.61
CA GLU A 270 -1.83 -7.07 -28.72
C GLU A 270 -0.50 -7.64 -28.21
N THR A 271 0.15 -6.93 -27.30
CA THR A 271 1.45 -7.34 -26.74
C THR A 271 1.30 -8.27 -25.54
N ARG A 272 0.11 -8.33 -24.94
CA ARG A 272 -0.19 -9.04 -23.68
C ARG A 272 0.67 -8.56 -22.51
N THR A 273 1.05 -7.29 -22.53
CA THR A 273 1.86 -6.67 -21.47
C THR A 273 1.02 -5.77 -20.59
N VAL A 274 1.30 -5.72 -19.29
CA VAL A 274 0.63 -4.77 -18.39
C VAL A 274 1.11 -3.35 -18.68
N ARG A 275 0.15 -2.41 -18.73
CA ARG A 275 0.36 -0.97 -18.96
C ARG A 275 0.02 -0.12 -17.75
N GLY A 276 -0.66 -0.69 -16.76
CA GLY A 276 -0.86 -0.05 -15.48
C GLY A 276 -1.56 -0.93 -14.48
N ILE A 277 -1.39 -0.58 -13.21
CA ILE A 277 -2.06 -1.20 -12.08
C ILE A 277 -2.62 -0.09 -11.22
N GLN A 278 -3.84 -0.28 -10.74
CA GLN A 278 -4.41 0.50 -9.67
C GLN A 278 -4.79 -0.44 -8.53
N SER A 279 -4.51 -0.06 -7.29
CA SER A 279 -4.99 -0.77 -6.11
C SER A 279 -5.55 0.20 -5.09
N TRP A 280 -6.53 -0.28 -4.33
CA TRP A 280 -7.11 0.43 -3.20
C TRP A 280 -6.93 -0.40 -1.92
N THR A 281 -6.62 0.28 -0.83
CA THR A 281 -6.50 -0.35 0.49
C THR A 281 -6.98 0.55 1.61
N MET A 282 -7.40 -0.09 2.70
CA MET A 282 -7.75 0.54 3.96
C MET A 282 -6.87 0.00 5.09
N PHE A 283 -6.13 0.88 5.76
CA PHE A 283 -5.16 0.50 6.78
C PHE A 283 -5.78 0.31 8.17
N ASP A 284 -6.87 1.01 8.46
CA ASP A 284 -7.52 0.98 9.78
C ASP A 284 -8.54 -0.14 9.94
N PHE A 285 -8.56 -1.10 9.01
CA PHE A 285 -9.59 -2.15 8.92
C PHE A 285 -9.78 -2.91 10.25
N LEU A 286 -8.69 -3.34 10.90
CA LEU A 286 -8.79 -4.05 12.17
C LEU A 286 -9.39 -3.19 13.29
N ILE A 287 -8.98 -1.92 13.37
CA ILE A 287 -9.50 -0.98 14.36
C ILE A 287 -11.00 -0.78 14.13
N MET A 288 -11.40 -0.74 12.87
CA MET A 288 -12.79 -0.61 12.46
C MET A 288 -13.60 -1.86 12.84
N VAL A 289 -13.11 -3.06 12.55
CA VAL A 289 -13.75 -4.31 12.97
C VAL A 289 -13.93 -4.33 14.48
N GLU A 290 -12.89 -4.05 15.25
CA GLU A 290 -13.00 -3.98 16.71
C GLU A 290 -14.02 -2.95 17.20
N ALA A 291 -14.13 -1.81 16.53
CA ALA A 291 -15.08 -0.76 16.86
C ALA A 291 -16.52 -1.18 16.57
N GLY A 292 -16.76 -1.78 15.39
CA GLY A 292 -18.07 -2.32 15.04
C GLY A 292 -18.51 -3.41 16.01
N LEU A 293 -17.60 -4.31 16.39
CA LEU A 293 -17.90 -5.33 17.39
C LEU A 293 -18.22 -4.73 18.76
N LYS A 294 -17.76 -3.52 19.07
CA LYS A 294 -18.12 -2.79 20.30
C LYS A 294 -19.43 -1.98 20.17
N GLY A 295 -20.14 -2.09 19.04
CA GLY A 295 -21.31 -1.28 18.74
C GLY A 295 -20.99 0.19 18.45
N GLU A 296 -19.72 0.52 18.18
CA GLU A 296 -19.30 1.89 17.88
C GLU A 296 -19.60 2.20 16.41
N PRO A 297 -19.98 3.44 16.07
CA PRO A 297 -20.28 3.82 14.69
C PRO A 297 -18.99 3.98 13.90
N ILE A 298 -18.62 2.97 13.11
CA ILE A 298 -17.42 2.99 12.25
C ILE A 298 -17.60 3.95 11.08
N SER A 299 -18.83 4.04 10.54
CA SER A 299 -19.22 4.96 9.47
C SER A 299 -18.95 6.44 9.81
N GLN A 300 -18.80 6.76 11.09
CA GLN A 300 -18.49 8.10 11.60
C GLN A 300 -17.00 8.29 11.95
N ARG A 301 -16.17 7.25 11.79
CA ARG A 301 -14.75 7.31 12.08
C ARG A 301 -13.95 7.74 10.87
N LEU A 302 -12.80 8.33 11.18
CA LEU A 302 -11.77 8.66 10.22
C LEU A 302 -11.15 7.38 9.67
N GLN A 303 -11.18 7.25 8.35
CA GLN A 303 -10.62 6.11 7.64
C GLN A 303 -9.31 6.53 7.00
N SER A 304 -8.26 5.75 7.23
CA SER A 304 -7.03 5.88 6.47
C SER A 304 -7.02 4.85 5.34
N GLY A 305 -6.85 5.32 4.11
CA GLY A 305 -6.79 4.49 2.92
C GLY A 305 -5.79 5.00 1.91
N MET A 306 -5.42 4.14 0.97
CA MET A 306 -4.51 4.47 -0.12
C MET A 306 -5.08 4.00 -1.43
N THR A 307 -5.00 4.85 -2.45
CA THR A 307 -5.14 4.46 -3.85
C THR A 307 -3.77 4.61 -4.52
N LEU A 308 -3.19 3.50 -4.95
CA LEU A 308 -1.94 3.47 -5.71
C LEU A 308 -2.26 3.30 -7.18
N SER A 309 -1.75 4.18 -8.06
CA SER A 309 -1.85 4.04 -9.51
C SER A 309 -0.48 4.11 -10.18
N VAL A 310 -0.11 3.03 -10.86
CA VAL A 310 1.16 2.87 -11.54
C VAL A 310 0.89 2.66 -13.03
N SER A 311 1.64 3.32 -13.90
CA SER A 311 1.71 2.96 -15.32
C SER A 311 3.06 2.38 -15.67
N PHE A 312 3.04 1.50 -16.65
CA PHE A 312 4.22 0.88 -17.20
C PHE A 312 4.32 1.32 -18.65
N ASP A 313 5.19 2.28 -18.87
CA ASP A 313 5.53 2.77 -20.20
C ASP A 313 6.89 2.20 -20.59
N ASP A 314 6.97 1.66 -21.80
CA ASP A 314 8.25 1.41 -22.46
C ASP A 314 8.79 2.79 -22.88
N ASP A 315 9.43 3.51 -21.96
CA ASP A 315 10.07 4.79 -22.25
C ASP A 315 11.55 4.57 -22.63
N PRO A 316 11.89 4.45 -23.93
CA PRO A 316 13.28 4.34 -24.34
C PRO A 316 14.10 5.61 -24.01
N ALA A 317 13.45 6.72 -23.65
CA ALA A 317 14.07 7.98 -23.27
C ALA A 317 14.19 8.19 -21.75
N PHE A 318 13.97 7.15 -20.93
CA PHE A 318 14.21 7.23 -19.49
C PHE A 318 15.59 7.81 -19.21
N THR A 319 15.62 9.01 -18.63
CA THR A 319 16.87 9.67 -18.24
C THR A 319 17.25 9.16 -16.86
N PRO A 320 18.45 8.55 -16.69
CA PRO A 320 18.91 8.08 -15.39
C PRO A 320 18.78 9.15 -14.33
N VAL A 321 18.27 8.77 -13.15
CA VAL A 321 18.18 9.69 -12.02
C VAL A 321 19.58 9.84 -11.43
N VAL A 322 20.08 11.07 -11.37
CA VAL A 322 21.44 11.37 -10.90
C VAL A 322 21.40 11.91 -9.48
N ALA A 323 22.35 11.46 -8.66
CA ALA A 323 22.54 11.95 -7.32
C ALA A 323 22.83 13.46 -7.34
N PRO A 324 22.20 14.26 -6.46
CA PRO A 324 22.55 15.66 -6.31
C PRO A 324 24.00 15.81 -5.84
N ASP A 325 24.82 16.56 -6.58
CA ASP A 325 26.26 16.74 -6.30
C ASP A 325 26.56 17.40 -4.94
N ASN A 326 25.58 18.14 -4.40
CA ASN A 326 25.69 18.92 -3.17
C ASN A 326 24.87 18.35 -2.01
N ALA A 327 24.49 17.07 -2.07
CA ALA A 327 23.71 16.45 -1.01
C ALA A 327 24.49 16.36 0.31
N GLN A 328 23.94 16.93 1.39
CA GLN A 328 24.52 16.87 2.72
C GLN A 328 24.10 15.57 3.43
N PRO A 329 25.02 14.71 3.87
CA PRO A 329 24.66 13.50 4.60
C PRO A 329 24.08 13.85 5.96
N ILE A 330 22.90 13.29 6.29
CA ILE A 330 22.28 13.48 7.60
C ILE A 330 22.40 12.22 8.44
N THR A 331 22.63 12.41 9.74
CA THR A 331 22.76 11.31 10.70
C THR A 331 21.39 10.93 11.25
N ARG A 332 21.28 9.70 11.79
CA ARG A 332 20.07 9.26 12.52
C ARG A 332 19.70 10.19 13.67
N ASP A 333 20.69 10.76 14.34
CA ASP A 333 20.51 11.75 15.41
C ASP A 333 19.87 13.05 14.93
N LEU A 334 20.14 13.46 13.68
CA LEU A 334 19.56 14.65 13.09
C LEU A 334 18.13 14.37 12.60
N LEU A 335 17.91 13.19 12.02
CA LEU A 335 16.57 12.69 11.65
C LEU A 335 15.63 12.67 12.85
N THR A 336 16.07 12.22 14.02
CA THR A 336 15.21 12.15 15.22
C THR A 336 14.93 13.50 15.87
N LYS A 337 15.72 14.54 15.54
CA LYS A 337 15.60 15.88 16.12
C LYS A 337 14.76 16.85 15.29
N SER A 338 14.61 16.63 13.98
CA SER A 338 13.66 17.38 13.14
C SER A 338 12.38 16.55 12.95
N PRO A 339 11.22 17.00 13.46
CA PRO A 339 9.94 16.32 13.25
C PRO A 339 9.57 16.19 11.77
N VAL A 340 9.96 17.16 10.93
CA VAL A 340 9.69 17.14 9.49
C VAL A 340 10.54 16.08 8.80
N LEU A 341 11.84 16.05 9.09
CA LEU A 341 12.72 15.01 8.55
C LEU A 341 12.35 13.63 9.10
N ALA A 342 11.99 13.52 10.37
CA ALA A 342 11.49 12.29 10.95
C ALA A 342 10.21 11.82 10.25
N PHE A 343 9.28 12.73 9.94
CA PHE A 343 8.06 12.43 9.21
C PHE A 343 8.35 11.98 7.78
N LEU A 344 9.12 12.77 7.01
CA LEU A 344 9.48 12.45 5.62
C LEU A 344 10.30 11.16 5.53
N PHE A 345 11.19 10.90 6.49
CA PHE A 345 11.96 9.66 6.56
C PHE A 345 11.10 8.47 7.00
N SER A 346 10.19 8.66 7.96
CA SER A 346 9.21 7.63 8.36
C SER A 346 8.14 7.43 7.31
N PHE A 347 8.02 8.32 6.33
CA PHE A 347 7.32 8.04 5.10
C PHE A 347 8.28 7.21 4.25
N ALA A 348 9.42 7.77 3.87
CA ALA A 348 10.34 7.22 2.88
C ALA A 348 10.99 5.88 3.19
N VAL A 349 11.14 5.44 4.44
CA VAL A 349 11.82 4.16 4.81
C VAL A 349 10.85 3.08 5.21
N ALA A 350 9.63 3.50 5.44
CA ALA A 350 8.65 2.72 6.09
C ALA A 350 7.83 2.06 5.00
#